data_AF-A0A1M7GU53-F1
#
_entry.id   AF-A0A1M7GU53-F1
#
_cell.length_a   1.000
_cell.length_b   1.000
_cell.length_c   1.000
_cell.angle_alpha   90.00
_cell.angle_beta   90.00
_cell.angle_gamma   90.00
#
_symmetry.space_group_name_H-M   'P 1'
#
loop_
_entity.id
_entity.type
_entity.pdbx_description
1 polymer ?
#
loop_
_entity_poly.entity_id
_entity_poly.type
_entity_poly.pdbx_seq_one_letter_code
_entity_poly.pdbx_strand_id
1 'polypeptide(L)'
;MEGEEINVKIKMFDVVGKKENVLDMEKYVEGAVAFAMPAEFPLEALKAQAVCSRTIAVRRMTVFGGSGCRRHPGFEVCTDPEHCQGFLDEEERRILWGARFEEYSSKVKEAVMDTAGIILTYNGKPIEAVYHRACGGSTEDSENVWGNSVSYLRRVECDYCKNSAEWRTVRTFSEKQLKNKLGIALDEARFDKSRVPGIIDNVQSTKSGRIRKIKIGDMVFDGADVKRLLGFNSTKISWKISAITFEVMGKGHGLGMCQHGARTMALMGFPLDEILKFYFTGVELSELKAPTVAKPLFGKIIAIDPGRGGDANHCGPMGLSEGYVNLEIARSLESLLKKEGARVVMTRDKNEYKSLHERARVINDSNADIAVIIHQNCWEDEKSGGTELFYLPGDEKGRRLSLCIHKELISELKLKDLGVKEADLYLLRETRIPSTLINVACLSNPEEERLLSEREFRERAAYAILTGIIAYYQGHFS
;
A
#
# COMPACT_ATOMS: atom_id res chain seq x y z
N MET A 1 -21.90 18.77 13.02
CA MET A 1 -20.76 18.53 12.11
C MET A 1 -21.11 17.30 11.33
N GLU A 2 -21.75 17.48 10.17
CA GLU A 2 -21.96 16.39 9.22
C GLU A 2 -20.58 15.87 8.83
N GLY A 3 -20.34 14.57 9.07
CA GLY A 3 -19.07 13.94 8.76
C GLY A 3 -18.81 14.05 7.27
N GLU A 4 -17.70 14.67 6.90
CA GLU A 4 -17.24 14.74 5.52
C GLU A 4 -17.08 13.30 4.99
N GLU A 5 -17.96 12.87 4.08
CA GLU A 5 -17.87 11.52 3.50
C GLU A 5 -16.56 11.37 2.74
N ILE A 6 -15.67 10.54 3.29
CA ILE A 6 -14.43 10.09 2.66
C ILE A 6 -14.82 9.15 1.51
N ASN A 7 -15.08 9.68 0.32
CA ASN A 7 -15.43 8.90 -0.87
C ASN A 7 -14.18 8.33 -1.56
N VAL A 8 -13.47 7.46 -0.84
CA VAL A 8 -12.28 6.76 -1.36
C VAL A 8 -12.71 5.45 -2.00
N LYS A 9 -12.45 5.31 -3.30
CA LYS A 9 -12.71 4.09 -4.06
C LYS A 9 -11.44 3.29 -4.27
N ILE A 10 -11.56 1.97 -4.16
CA ILE A 10 -10.47 1.02 -4.38
C ILE A 10 -10.78 0.12 -5.58
N LYS A 11 -9.83 -0.04 -6.51
CA LYS A 11 -9.95 -1.02 -7.60
C LYS A 11 -9.31 -2.33 -7.13
N MET A 12 -10.14 -3.35 -7.11
CA MET A 12 -9.77 -4.69 -6.69
C MET A 12 -9.89 -5.64 -7.87
N PHE A 13 -8.86 -6.47 -8.06
CA PHE A 13 -8.92 -7.59 -8.98
C PHE A 13 -9.39 -8.86 -8.26
N ASP A 14 -10.52 -9.41 -8.68
CA ASP A 14 -10.98 -10.72 -8.22
C ASP A 14 -10.26 -11.83 -8.99
N VAL A 15 -9.40 -12.57 -8.29
CA VAL A 15 -8.58 -13.65 -8.85
C VAL A 15 -9.42 -14.88 -9.22
N VAL A 16 -10.49 -15.15 -8.47
CA VAL A 16 -11.32 -16.35 -8.68
C VAL A 16 -12.28 -16.12 -9.85
N GLY A 17 -13.05 -15.04 -9.80
CA GLY A 17 -13.98 -14.67 -10.87
C GLY A 17 -13.29 -14.07 -12.10
N LYS A 18 -12.02 -13.66 -11.99
CA LYS A 18 -11.24 -12.93 -13.01
C LYS A 18 -11.95 -11.64 -13.45
N LYS A 19 -12.41 -10.86 -12.48
CA LYS A 19 -13.20 -9.63 -12.71
C LYS A 19 -12.60 -8.43 -12.01
N GLU A 20 -12.91 -7.27 -12.55
CA GLU A 20 -12.55 -5.96 -11.99
C GLU A 20 -13.70 -5.44 -11.14
N ASN A 21 -13.41 -5.02 -9.92
CA ASN A 21 -14.39 -4.41 -9.03
C ASN A 21 -13.87 -3.07 -8.54
N VAL A 22 -14.72 -2.04 -8.59
CA VAL A 22 -14.46 -0.74 -7.96
C VAL A 22 -15.44 -0.58 -6.82
N LEU A 23 -14.92 -0.54 -5.60
CA LEU A 23 -15.70 -0.53 -4.37
C LEU A 23 -15.38 0.72 -3.55
N ASP A 24 -16.35 1.19 -2.79
CA ASP A 24 -16.07 2.16 -1.72
C ASP A 24 -15.20 1.50 -0.65
N MET A 25 -14.28 2.26 -0.05
CA MET A 25 -13.29 1.75 0.89
C MET A 25 -13.91 0.91 2.00
N GLU A 26 -14.95 1.42 2.66
CA GLU A 26 -15.58 0.72 3.78
C GLU A 26 -16.30 -0.55 3.33
N LYS A 27 -16.87 -0.56 2.11
CA LYS A 27 -17.48 -1.77 1.55
C LYS A 27 -16.44 -2.84 1.22
N TYR A 28 -15.25 -2.42 0.76
CA TYR A 28 -14.11 -3.32 0.60
C TYR A 28 -13.65 -3.91 1.94
N VAL A 29 -13.52 -3.06 2.97
CA VAL A 29 -13.08 -3.49 4.31
C VAL A 29 -14.07 -4.48 4.93
N GLU A 30 -15.39 -4.30 4.75
CA GLU A 30 -16.39 -5.31 5.18
C GLU A 30 -16.09 -6.70 4.61
N GLY A 31 -15.84 -6.81 3.31
CA GLY A 31 -15.55 -8.09 2.65
C GLY A 31 -14.20 -8.66 3.07
N ALA A 32 -13.20 -7.81 3.28
CA ALA A 32 -11.88 -8.23 3.77
C ALA A 32 -11.94 -8.77 5.22
N VAL A 33 -12.67 -8.09 6.11
CA VAL A 33 -12.88 -8.52 7.50
C VAL A 33 -13.66 -9.84 7.53
N ALA A 34 -14.73 -9.95 6.75
CA ALA A 34 -15.55 -11.17 6.66
C ALA A 34 -14.74 -12.38 6.20
N PHE A 35 -13.77 -12.20 5.29
CA PHE A 35 -12.84 -13.24 4.90
C PHE A 35 -11.82 -13.56 6.02
N ALA A 36 -11.23 -12.52 6.61
CA ALA A 36 -10.06 -12.67 7.47
C ALA A 36 -10.40 -13.23 8.86
N MET A 37 -11.53 -12.81 9.44
CA MET A 37 -11.87 -13.09 10.84
C MET A 37 -13.30 -13.64 10.96
N PRO A 38 -13.52 -14.71 11.74
CA PRO A 38 -14.87 -15.24 11.96
C PRO A 38 -15.78 -14.20 12.62
N ALA A 39 -16.99 -14.02 12.09
CA ALA A 39 -17.95 -13.02 12.57
C ALA A 39 -18.43 -13.27 14.02
N GLU A 40 -18.24 -14.49 14.54
CA GLU A 40 -18.47 -14.83 15.94
C GLU A 40 -17.55 -14.08 16.90
N PHE A 41 -16.39 -13.60 16.43
CA PHE A 41 -15.41 -12.93 17.30
C PHE A 41 -16.00 -11.65 17.89
N PRO A 42 -15.57 -11.22 19.10
CA PRO A 42 -16.08 -10.01 19.73
C PRO A 42 -15.92 -8.78 18.84
N LEU A 43 -16.81 -7.80 19.03
CA LEU A 43 -16.83 -6.58 18.21
C LEU A 43 -15.48 -5.86 18.18
N GLU A 44 -14.80 -5.69 19.32
CA GLU A 44 -13.48 -5.04 19.39
C GLU A 44 -12.40 -5.79 18.61
N ALA A 45 -12.47 -7.12 18.52
CA ALA A 45 -11.54 -7.89 17.69
C ALA A 45 -11.82 -7.69 16.19
N LEU A 46 -13.09 -7.60 15.80
CA LEU A 46 -13.49 -7.26 14.43
C LEU A 46 -13.08 -5.83 14.07
N LYS A 47 -13.19 -4.87 15.00
CA LYS A 47 -12.68 -3.49 14.83
C LYS A 47 -11.16 -3.48 14.61
N ALA A 48 -10.40 -4.25 15.40
CA ALA A 48 -8.96 -4.39 15.23
C ALA A 48 -8.60 -4.98 13.86
N GLN A 49 -9.37 -5.96 13.40
CA GLN A 49 -9.23 -6.51 12.05
C GLN A 49 -9.57 -5.49 10.96
N ALA A 50 -10.63 -4.71 11.12
CA ALA A 50 -11.04 -3.68 10.18
C ALA A 50 -9.94 -2.61 9.99
N VAL A 51 -9.37 -2.11 11.09
CA VAL A 51 -8.25 -1.16 11.06
C VAL A 51 -7.04 -1.77 10.36
N CYS A 52 -6.67 -3.01 10.67
CA CYS A 52 -5.56 -3.70 9.98
C CYS A 52 -5.82 -3.82 8.48
N SER A 53 -7.00 -4.30 8.09
CA SER A 53 -7.37 -4.52 6.69
C SER A 53 -7.44 -3.23 5.88
N ARG A 54 -7.98 -2.16 6.48
CA ARG A 54 -7.98 -0.81 5.89
C ARG A 54 -6.57 -0.26 5.72
N THR A 55 -5.72 -0.43 6.72
CA THR A 55 -4.32 0.06 6.68
C THR A 55 -3.52 -0.63 5.58
N ILE A 56 -3.65 -1.95 5.42
CA ILE A 56 -3.00 -2.70 4.32
C ILE A 56 -3.49 -2.17 2.97
N ALA A 57 -4.80 -1.95 2.81
CA ALA A 57 -5.38 -1.43 1.58
C ALA A 57 -4.82 -0.04 1.25
N VAL A 58 -4.95 0.90 2.18
CA VAL A 58 -4.47 2.29 2.07
C VAL A 58 -3.00 2.35 1.70
N ARG A 59 -2.15 1.55 2.34
CA ARG A 59 -0.72 1.49 2.05
C ARG A 59 -0.39 1.09 0.61
N ARG A 60 -1.27 0.33 -0.04
CA ARG A 60 -1.10 -0.11 -1.43
C ARG A 60 -1.70 0.86 -2.44
N MET A 61 -2.72 1.63 -2.05
CA MET A 61 -3.39 2.52 -2.99
C MET A 61 -2.47 3.64 -3.49
N THR A 62 -2.53 3.86 -4.81
CA THR A 62 -1.75 4.88 -5.51
C THR A 62 -2.08 6.29 -5.05
N VAL A 63 -3.35 6.55 -4.69
CA VAL A 63 -3.80 7.85 -4.17
C VAL A 63 -3.09 8.27 -2.86
N PHE A 64 -2.57 7.30 -2.10
CA PHE A 64 -1.77 7.53 -0.88
C PHE A 64 -0.27 7.31 -1.11
N GLY A 65 0.17 7.22 -2.37
CA GLY A 65 1.57 6.99 -2.75
C GLY A 65 2.01 5.53 -2.71
N GLY A 66 1.08 4.58 -2.62
CA GLY A 66 1.35 3.14 -2.73
C GLY A 66 1.62 2.68 -4.16
N SER A 67 2.22 1.50 -4.32
CA SER A 67 2.60 0.95 -5.63
C SER A 67 1.51 0.12 -6.32
N GLY A 68 0.32 0.00 -5.72
CA GLY A 68 -0.72 -0.92 -6.15
C GLY A 68 -0.35 -2.41 -6.00
N CYS A 69 -1.14 -3.25 -6.65
CA CYS A 69 -1.00 -4.70 -6.67
C CYS A 69 0.11 -5.13 -7.64
N ARG A 70 1.16 -5.79 -7.13
CA ARG A 70 2.30 -6.23 -7.94
C ARG A 70 1.96 -7.35 -8.94
N ARG A 71 1.02 -8.24 -8.60
CA ARG A 71 0.58 -9.33 -9.48
C ARG A 71 -0.39 -8.86 -10.58
N HIS A 72 -1.11 -7.77 -10.33
CA HIS A 72 -2.15 -7.26 -11.22
C HIS A 72 -1.98 -5.74 -11.41
N PRO A 73 -1.13 -5.30 -12.36
CA PRO A 73 -0.92 -3.88 -12.64
C PRO A 73 -2.23 -3.17 -13.01
N GLY A 74 -2.43 -1.96 -12.51
CA GLY A 74 -3.67 -1.18 -12.71
C GLY A 74 -4.72 -1.32 -11.59
N PHE A 75 -4.53 -2.27 -10.67
CA PHE A 75 -5.35 -2.46 -9.46
C PHE A 75 -4.56 -2.13 -8.19
N GLU A 76 -5.24 -1.71 -7.14
CA GLU A 76 -4.63 -1.41 -5.85
C GLU A 76 -4.46 -2.69 -5.02
N VAL A 77 -5.40 -3.63 -5.10
CA VAL A 77 -5.40 -4.91 -4.36
C VAL A 77 -5.98 -6.06 -5.20
N CYS A 78 -5.82 -7.29 -4.74
CA CYS A 78 -6.48 -8.48 -5.29
C CYS A 78 -7.04 -9.36 -4.18
N THR A 79 -7.91 -10.31 -4.54
CA THR A 79 -8.60 -11.21 -3.59
C THR A 79 -7.77 -12.43 -3.15
N ASP A 80 -6.50 -12.50 -3.55
CA ASP A 80 -5.58 -13.56 -3.14
C ASP A 80 -5.03 -13.27 -1.72
N PRO A 81 -5.39 -14.07 -0.70
CA PRO A 81 -4.95 -13.86 0.67
C PRO A 81 -3.45 -14.10 0.88
N GLU A 82 -2.76 -14.81 -0.02
CA GLU A 82 -1.32 -15.03 0.07
C GLU A 82 -0.51 -13.84 -0.49
N HIS A 83 -1.17 -12.93 -1.21
CA HIS A 83 -0.51 -11.78 -1.84
C HIS A 83 -1.02 -10.42 -1.34
N CYS A 84 -2.33 -10.27 -1.25
CA CYS A 84 -3.01 -9.06 -0.81
C CYS A 84 -3.79 -9.36 0.47
N GLN A 85 -5.10 -9.50 0.34
CA GLN A 85 -6.02 -9.86 1.39
C GLN A 85 -7.14 -10.65 0.71
N GLY A 86 -7.65 -11.67 1.38
CA GLY A 86 -8.87 -12.31 0.90
C GLY A 86 -10.06 -11.37 1.05
N PHE A 87 -11.11 -11.67 0.29
CA PHE A 87 -12.33 -10.88 0.23
C PHE A 87 -13.50 -11.85 0.08
N LEU A 88 -14.58 -11.62 0.81
CA LEU A 88 -15.86 -12.29 0.58
C LEU A 88 -16.89 -11.29 0.08
N ASP A 89 -17.47 -11.56 -1.08
CA ASP A 89 -18.62 -10.81 -1.55
C ASP A 89 -19.89 -11.12 -0.73
N GLU A 90 -21.01 -10.48 -1.06
CA GLU A 90 -22.25 -10.65 -0.31
C GLU A 90 -22.88 -12.04 -0.51
N GLU A 91 -22.77 -12.61 -1.72
CA GLU A 91 -23.32 -13.92 -2.04
C GLU A 91 -22.55 -15.02 -1.32
N GLU A 92 -21.22 -14.94 -1.33
CA GLU A 92 -20.33 -15.84 -0.60
C GLU A 92 -20.58 -15.76 0.91
N ARG A 93 -20.77 -14.55 1.45
CA ARG A 93 -21.16 -14.35 2.87
C ARG A 93 -22.51 -14.99 3.17
N ARG A 94 -23.50 -14.84 2.30
CA ARG A 94 -24.84 -15.43 2.47
C ARG A 94 -24.79 -16.95 2.51
N ILE A 95 -23.96 -17.55 1.64
CA ILE A 95 -23.72 -19.00 1.64
C ILE A 95 -23.00 -19.44 2.92
N LEU A 96 -21.94 -18.73 3.31
CA LEU A 96 -21.09 -19.08 4.46
C LEU A 96 -21.83 -18.97 5.79
N TRP A 97 -22.61 -17.91 5.99
CA TRP A 97 -23.27 -17.61 7.26
C TRP A 97 -24.70 -18.16 7.35
N GLY A 98 -25.31 -18.51 6.22
CA GLY A 98 -26.64 -19.11 6.15
C GLY A 98 -27.67 -18.32 6.96
N ALA A 99 -28.32 -18.98 7.93
CA ALA A 99 -29.36 -18.38 8.75
C ALA A 99 -28.88 -17.18 9.61
N ARG A 100 -27.57 -17.07 9.90
CA ARG A 100 -27.01 -15.96 10.69
C ARG A 100 -26.46 -14.82 9.83
N PHE A 101 -26.71 -14.85 8.52
CA PHE A 101 -26.20 -13.85 7.57
C PHE A 101 -26.50 -12.42 8.00
N GLU A 102 -27.75 -12.10 8.37
CA GLU A 102 -28.13 -10.74 8.77
C GLU A 102 -27.43 -10.30 10.07
N GLU A 103 -27.39 -11.17 11.08
CA GLU A 103 -26.73 -10.91 12.36
C GLU A 103 -25.23 -10.62 12.16
N TYR A 104 -24.54 -11.49 11.43
CA TYR A 104 -23.11 -11.38 11.19
C TYR A 104 -22.76 -10.22 10.26
N SER A 105 -23.57 -9.98 9.21
CA SER A 105 -23.41 -8.83 8.33
C SER A 105 -23.54 -7.53 9.09
N SER A 106 -24.55 -7.42 9.96
CA SER A 106 -24.77 -6.23 10.80
C SER A 106 -23.57 -5.99 11.72
N LYS A 107 -23.07 -7.03 12.38
CA LYS A 107 -21.95 -6.92 13.33
C LYS A 107 -20.62 -6.57 12.66
N VAL A 108 -20.34 -7.16 11.49
CA VAL A 108 -19.14 -6.81 10.71
C VAL A 108 -19.24 -5.37 10.22
N LYS A 109 -20.41 -4.97 9.69
CA LYS A 109 -20.66 -3.59 9.26
C LYS A 109 -20.49 -2.60 10.41
N GLU A 110 -21.02 -2.90 11.59
CA GLU A 110 -20.84 -2.09 12.79
C GLU A 110 -19.36 -1.90 13.13
N ALA A 111 -18.57 -2.97 13.18
CA ALA A 111 -17.13 -2.89 13.45
C ALA A 111 -16.36 -2.04 12.42
N VAL A 112 -16.74 -2.15 11.14
CA VAL A 112 -16.12 -1.38 10.06
C VAL A 112 -16.47 0.10 10.16
N MET A 113 -17.75 0.42 10.37
CA MET A 113 -18.24 1.79 10.45
C MET A 113 -17.76 2.51 11.71
N ASP A 114 -17.71 1.83 12.87
CA ASP A 114 -17.16 2.37 14.11
C ASP A 114 -15.67 2.73 14.00
N THR A 115 -14.98 2.17 13.00
CA THR A 115 -13.57 2.42 12.70
C THR A 115 -13.37 3.05 11.33
N ALA A 116 -14.42 3.63 10.74
CA ALA A 116 -14.38 4.21 9.40
C ALA A 116 -13.26 5.25 9.31
N GLY A 117 -12.44 5.15 8.27
CA GLY A 117 -11.28 6.03 8.10
C GLY A 117 -10.14 5.85 9.12
N ILE A 118 -10.24 5.00 10.15
CA ILE A 118 -9.13 4.80 11.10
C ILE A 118 -8.11 3.81 10.51
N ILE A 119 -6.83 4.21 10.51
CA ILE A 119 -5.69 3.41 10.08
C ILE A 119 -4.57 3.41 11.15
N LEU A 120 -3.64 2.47 11.03
CA LEU A 120 -2.41 2.43 11.82
C LEU A 120 -1.26 3.11 11.10
N THR A 121 -0.59 4.03 11.79
CA THR A 121 0.58 4.73 11.27
C THR A 121 1.80 4.60 12.17
N TYR A 122 2.97 4.71 11.56
CA TYR A 122 4.26 4.85 12.25
C TYR A 122 5.00 6.00 11.58
N ASN A 123 5.37 7.03 12.35
CA ASN A 123 5.90 8.30 11.82
C ASN A 123 4.99 8.93 10.74
N GLY A 124 3.67 8.91 10.98
CA GLY A 124 2.67 9.48 10.07
C GLY A 124 2.46 8.73 8.76
N LYS A 125 3.08 7.56 8.56
CA LYS A 125 2.93 6.72 7.37
C LYS A 125 2.15 5.44 7.68
N PRO A 126 1.21 5.00 6.82
CA PRO A 126 0.51 3.72 6.99
C PRO A 126 1.49 2.55 7.12
N ILE A 127 1.30 1.71 8.14
CA ILE A 127 2.16 0.55 8.39
C ILE A 127 1.77 -0.67 7.55
N GLU A 128 2.64 -1.68 7.49
CA GLU A 128 2.26 -3.02 7.01
C GLU A 128 1.53 -3.77 8.15
N ALA A 129 0.22 -3.53 8.30
CA ALA A 129 -0.59 -4.04 9.42
C ALA A 129 -0.98 -5.52 9.27
N VAL A 130 0.01 -6.39 9.05
CA VAL A 130 -0.20 -7.83 8.83
C VAL A 130 -0.74 -8.53 10.06
N TYR A 131 -1.46 -9.64 9.82
CA TYR A 131 -2.14 -10.41 10.84
C TYR A 131 -2.15 -11.89 10.47
N HIS A 132 -2.29 -12.74 11.48
CA HIS A 132 -2.32 -14.19 11.32
C HIS A 132 -3.27 -14.85 12.34
N ARG A 133 -3.60 -16.14 12.14
CA ARG A 133 -4.64 -16.84 12.91
C ARG A 133 -4.28 -16.98 14.39
N ALA A 134 -3.17 -17.66 14.68
CA ALA A 134 -2.69 -17.93 16.04
C ALA A 134 -1.16 -17.92 16.08
N CYS A 135 -0.54 -17.25 17.05
CA CYS A 135 0.92 -17.11 17.07
C CYS A 135 1.65 -18.29 17.75
N GLY A 136 0.96 -19.09 18.56
CA GLY A 136 1.59 -20.22 19.25
C GLY A 136 2.47 -19.84 20.45
N GLY A 137 2.36 -18.59 20.93
CA GLY A 137 2.92 -18.14 22.21
C GLY A 137 3.71 -16.84 22.13
N SER A 138 4.20 -16.48 20.96
CA SER A 138 4.70 -15.14 20.69
C SER A 138 4.54 -14.81 19.21
N THR A 139 4.43 -13.53 18.89
CA THR A 139 4.67 -13.07 17.51
C THR A 139 6.16 -13.15 17.20
N GLU A 140 6.54 -12.88 15.96
CA GLU A 140 7.91 -12.98 15.47
C GLU A 140 8.46 -11.62 15.01
N ASP A 141 9.78 -11.47 15.06
CA ASP A 141 10.45 -10.31 14.48
C ASP A 141 10.47 -10.41 12.95
N SER A 142 10.23 -9.28 12.27
CA SER A 142 10.07 -9.28 10.81
C SER A 142 11.28 -9.83 10.04
N GLU A 143 12.49 -9.61 10.54
CA GLU A 143 13.73 -10.09 9.92
C GLU A 143 13.82 -11.63 9.88
N ASN A 144 13.20 -12.34 10.83
CA ASN A 144 13.21 -13.80 10.87
C ASN A 144 12.24 -14.43 9.85
N VAL A 145 11.30 -13.64 9.32
CA VAL A 145 10.28 -14.10 8.37
C VAL A 145 10.47 -13.50 6.98
N TRP A 146 10.79 -12.21 6.88
CA TRP A 146 10.96 -11.47 5.62
C TRP A 146 12.40 -11.09 5.30
N GLY A 147 13.34 -11.30 6.22
CA GLY A 147 14.77 -10.98 6.02
C GLY A 147 15.14 -9.51 6.23
N ASN A 148 14.16 -8.63 6.45
CA ASN A 148 14.38 -7.21 6.76
C ASN A 148 13.71 -6.79 8.07
N SER A 149 14.39 -5.94 8.83
CA SER A 149 13.87 -5.38 10.08
C SER A 149 12.85 -4.26 9.82
N VAL A 150 11.73 -4.31 10.54
CA VAL A 150 10.60 -3.37 10.48
C VAL A 150 10.24 -2.99 11.93
N SER A 151 10.43 -1.72 12.28
CA SER A 151 10.40 -1.25 13.68
C SER A 151 9.13 -1.56 14.46
N TYR A 152 7.98 -1.58 13.78
CA TYR A 152 6.67 -1.84 14.40
C TYR A 152 6.24 -3.32 14.37
N LEU A 153 6.97 -4.20 13.68
CA LEU A 153 6.74 -5.64 13.66
C LEU A 153 7.81 -6.34 14.49
N ARG A 154 7.59 -6.36 15.81
CA ARG A 154 8.50 -6.94 16.79
C ARG A 154 7.85 -8.13 17.51
N ARG A 155 8.68 -9.04 18.00
CA ARG A 155 8.24 -10.17 18.83
C ARG A 155 7.58 -9.66 20.12
N VAL A 156 6.36 -10.11 20.38
CA VAL A 156 5.63 -9.93 21.64
C VAL A 156 5.13 -11.27 22.16
N GLU A 157 5.25 -11.49 23.47
CA GLU A 157 4.71 -12.70 24.11
C GLU A 157 3.19 -12.62 24.17
N CYS A 158 2.51 -13.69 23.75
CA CYS A 158 1.05 -13.69 23.59
C CYS A 158 0.44 -14.95 24.23
N ASP A 159 -0.01 -14.78 25.47
CA ASP A 159 -0.74 -15.82 26.20
C ASP A 159 -2.21 -15.94 25.81
N TYR A 160 -2.71 -14.97 25.05
CA TYR A 160 -4.12 -14.82 24.73
C TYR A 160 -4.66 -15.85 23.73
N CYS A 161 -3.80 -16.51 22.93
CA CYS A 161 -4.24 -17.49 21.95
C CYS A 161 -4.18 -18.96 22.41
N LYS A 162 -3.75 -19.22 23.66
CA LYS A 162 -3.60 -20.58 24.24
C LYS A 162 -4.86 -21.46 24.15
N ASN A 163 -6.03 -20.85 24.29
CA ASN A 163 -7.31 -21.56 24.29
C ASN A 163 -7.89 -21.78 22.88
N SER A 164 -7.17 -21.38 21.82
CA SER A 164 -7.63 -21.61 20.45
C SER A 164 -7.37 -23.05 20.00
N ALA A 165 -8.27 -23.60 19.18
CA ALA A 165 -8.05 -24.90 18.55
C ALA A 165 -6.86 -24.91 17.57
N GLU A 166 -6.37 -23.73 17.19
CA GLU A 166 -5.22 -23.51 16.31
C GLU A 166 -3.92 -23.26 17.11
N TRP A 167 -3.97 -23.28 18.44
CA TRP A 167 -2.79 -23.10 19.29
C TRP A 167 -1.79 -24.25 19.15
N ARG A 168 -2.29 -25.49 19.22
CA ARG A 168 -1.48 -26.71 19.15
C ARG A 168 -2.19 -27.71 18.28
N THR A 169 -1.57 -28.07 17.16
CA THR A 169 -2.09 -29.09 16.25
C THR A 169 -1.09 -30.22 16.08
N VAL A 170 -1.61 -31.42 15.89
CA VAL A 170 -0.80 -32.62 15.71
C VAL A 170 -1.13 -33.25 14.36
N ARG A 171 -0.10 -33.62 13.60
CA ARG A 171 -0.24 -34.28 12.30
C ARG A 171 0.74 -35.44 12.20
N THR A 172 0.22 -36.60 11.83
CA THR A 172 1.01 -37.82 11.65
C THR A 172 1.11 -38.14 10.18
N PHE A 173 2.34 -38.35 9.70
CA PHE A 173 2.61 -38.72 8.31
C PHE A 173 3.36 -40.05 8.25
N SER A 174 2.86 -40.96 7.43
CA SER A 174 3.62 -42.13 7.00
C SER A 174 4.81 -41.74 6.12
N GLU A 175 5.79 -42.62 6.01
CA GLU A 175 6.94 -42.44 5.11
C GLU A 175 6.49 -42.16 3.66
N LYS A 176 5.48 -42.90 3.18
CA LYS A 176 4.93 -42.70 1.82
C LYS A 176 4.34 -41.30 1.65
N GLN A 177 3.63 -40.80 2.65
CA GLN A 177 3.07 -39.45 2.61
C GLN A 177 4.17 -38.39 2.62
N LEU A 178 5.24 -38.58 3.39
CA LEU A 178 6.39 -37.66 3.39
C LEU A 178 7.11 -37.66 2.05
N LYS A 179 7.42 -38.83 1.47
CA LYS A 179 8.01 -38.96 0.12
C LYS A 179 7.18 -38.19 -0.90
N ASN A 180 5.87 -38.44 -0.92
CA ASN A 180 4.97 -37.86 -1.91
C ASN A 180 4.77 -36.34 -1.71
N LYS A 181 4.58 -35.86 -0.48
CA LYS A 181 4.28 -34.45 -0.20
C LYS A 181 5.51 -33.55 -0.30
N LEU A 182 6.69 -34.04 0.07
CA LEU A 182 7.93 -33.25 0.06
C LEU A 182 8.78 -33.47 -1.20
N GLY A 183 8.40 -34.43 -2.06
CA GLY A 183 9.17 -34.76 -3.27
C GLY A 183 10.57 -35.31 -2.96
N ILE A 184 10.76 -35.90 -1.77
CA ILE A 184 12.06 -36.42 -1.33
C ILE A 184 12.17 -37.92 -1.56
N ALA A 185 13.36 -38.38 -1.93
CA ALA A 185 13.73 -39.77 -1.82
C ALA A 185 14.25 -40.03 -0.40
N LEU A 186 13.53 -40.83 0.38
CA LEU A 186 14.07 -41.38 1.62
C LEU A 186 14.83 -42.66 1.28
N ASP A 187 16.15 -42.63 1.49
CA ASP A 187 17.04 -43.74 1.23
C ASP A 187 16.80 -44.87 2.25
N GLU A 188 16.19 -45.96 1.79
CA GLU A 188 15.90 -47.14 2.61
C GLU A 188 17.17 -47.85 3.13
N ALA A 189 18.34 -47.55 2.53
CA ALA A 189 19.63 -48.08 2.94
C ALA A 189 20.32 -47.24 4.03
N ARG A 190 19.93 -45.97 4.21
CA ARG A 190 20.48 -45.07 5.25
C ARG A 190 19.69 -45.03 6.56
N PHE A 191 18.48 -45.58 6.60
CA PHE A 191 17.85 -45.86 7.89
C PHE A 191 18.68 -46.91 8.59
N ASP A 192 19.46 -46.48 9.59
CA ASP A 192 20.15 -47.40 10.47
C ASP A 192 19.10 -48.30 11.13
N LYS A 193 18.91 -49.49 10.56
CA LYS A 193 17.99 -50.52 11.06
C LYS A 193 18.38 -51.00 12.46
N SER A 194 19.50 -50.51 12.99
CA SER A 194 19.99 -50.80 14.33
C SER A 194 19.72 -49.70 15.36
N ARG A 195 19.13 -48.56 14.97
CA ARG A 195 18.88 -47.47 15.92
C ARG A 195 17.61 -46.64 15.63
N VAL A 196 16.87 -46.34 16.69
CA VAL A 196 15.91 -45.23 16.74
C VAL A 196 16.34 -44.38 17.93
N PRO A 197 17.07 -43.26 17.71
CA PRO A 197 17.68 -42.51 18.81
C PRO A 197 16.70 -42.23 19.95
N GLY A 198 17.05 -42.65 21.17
CA GLY A 198 16.23 -42.45 22.37
C GLY A 198 15.11 -43.47 22.58
N ILE A 199 14.84 -44.35 21.60
CA ILE A 199 13.83 -45.42 21.72
C ILE A 199 14.49 -46.80 21.61
N ILE A 200 15.34 -47.04 20.62
CA ILE A 200 16.10 -48.28 20.44
C ILE A 200 17.56 -47.94 20.18
N ASP A 201 18.44 -48.35 21.08
CA ASP A 201 19.87 -48.05 21.05
C ASP A 201 20.71 -49.28 21.45
N ASN A 202 22.03 -49.21 21.23
CA ASN A 202 23.03 -50.19 21.70
C ASN A 202 22.70 -51.66 21.38
N VAL A 203 22.25 -51.93 20.15
CA VAL A 203 21.82 -53.26 19.72
C VAL A 203 23.04 -54.16 19.48
N GLN A 204 23.20 -55.18 20.32
CA GLN A 204 24.24 -56.19 20.18
C GLN A 204 23.65 -57.45 19.55
N SER A 205 24.17 -57.83 18.38
CA SER A 205 23.70 -59.00 17.62
C SER A 205 24.75 -60.10 17.53
N THR A 206 24.29 -61.34 17.44
CA THR A 206 25.13 -62.49 17.05
C THR A 206 25.54 -62.38 15.58
N LYS A 207 26.55 -63.17 15.16
CA LYS A 207 26.90 -63.35 13.73
C LYS A 207 25.72 -63.79 12.85
N SER A 208 24.72 -64.45 13.44
CA SER A 208 23.50 -64.91 12.73
C SER A 208 22.40 -63.82 12.58
N GLY A 209 22.62 -62.63 13.15
CA GLY A 209 21.66 -61.52 13.16
C GLY A 209 20.60 -61.58 14.26
N ARG A 210 20.74 -62.47 15.26
CA ARG A 210 19.87 -62.53 16.44
C ARG A 210 20.33 -61.55 17.52
N ILE A 211 19.41 -60.81 18.12
CA ILE A 211 19.66 -59.84 19.19
C ILE A 211 20.07 -60.60 20.47
N ARG A 212 21.21 -60.20 21.05
CA ARG A 212 21.68 -60.61 22.39
C ARG A 212 21.25 -59.63 23.44
N LYS A 213 21.53 -58.34 23.20
CA LYS A 213 21.17 -57.23 24.09
C LYS A 213 20.68 -56.05 23.27
N ILE A 214 19.72 -55.32 23.82
CA ILE A 214 19.12 -54.16 23.18
C ILE A 214 18.70 -53.17 24.27
N LYS A 215 19.00 -51.88 24.08
CA LYS A 215 18.48 -50.83 24.94
C LYS A 215 17.17 -50.33 24.35
N ILE A 216 16.10 -50.36 25.14
CA ILE A 216 14.79 -49.80 24.76
C ILE A 216 14.41 -48.74 25.80
N GLY A 217 14.31 -47.49 25.38
CA GLY A 217 14.24 -46.33 26.29
C GLY A 217 15.45 -46.29 27.22
N ASP A 218 15.22 -46.29 28.52
CA ASP A 218 16.27 -46.23 29.54
C ASP A 218 16.77 -47.61 30.02
N MET A 219 16.12 -48.69 29.59
CA MET A 219 16.39 -50.05 30.07
C MET A 219 17.16 -50.88 29.06
N VAL A 220 18.02 -51.79 29.56
CA VAL A 220 18.73 -52.78 28.75
C VAL A 220 18.09 -54.14 28.96
N PHE A 221 17.73 -54.79 27.86
CA PHE A 221 17.09 -56.11 27.84
C PHE A 221 17.97 -57.13 27.14
N ASP A 222 17.92 -58.38 27.61
CA ASP A 222 18.39 -59.51 26.81
C ASP A 222 17.37 -59.82 25.70
N GLY A 223 17.85 -60.31 24.56
CA GLY A 223 16.99 -60.58 23.40
C GLY A 223 15.88 -61.60 23.69
N ALA A 224 16.11 -62.54 24.61
CA ALA A 224 15.11 -63.51 25.06
C ALA A 224 13.97 -62.83 25.85
N ASP A 225 14.28 -61.82 26.67
CA ASP A 225 13.28 -61.06 27.40
C ASP A 225 12.42 -60.23 26.45
N VAL A 226 13.03 -59.57 25.47
CA VAL A 226 12.29 -58.83 24.44
C VAL A 226 11.37 -59.76 23.65
N LYS A 227 11.86 -60.95 23.27
CA LYS A 227 11.02 -61.97 22.61
C LYS A 227 9.81 -62.34 23.47
N ARG A 228 10.03 -62.64 24.76
CA ARG A 228 8.96 -63.07 25.68
C ARG A 228 7.97 -61.95 25.96
N LEU A 229 8.46 -60.76 26.28
CA LEU A 229 7.64 -59.60 26.69
C LEU A 229 6.83 -59.02 25.54
N LEU A 230 7.39 -58.97 24.33
CA LEU A 230 6.71 -58.43 23.15
C LEU A 230 6.06 -59.52 22.27
N GLY A 231 6.13 -60.79 22.68
CA GLY A 231 5.46 -61.90 22.01
C GLY A 231 6.03 -62.24 20.63
N PHE A 232 7.32 -62.03 20.39
CA PHE A 232 7.94 -62.35 19.11
C PHE A 232 8.23 -63.86 18.95
N ASN A 233 8.22 -64.33 17.71
CA ASN A 233 8.54 -65.73 17.41
C ASN A 233 10.05 -66.04 17.57
N SER A 234 10.92 -65.02 17.43
CA SER A 234 12.38 -65.14 17.39
C SER A 234 13.06 -63.88 17.92
N THR A 235 14.35 -63.98 18.26
CA THR A 235 15.22 -62.83 18.59
C THR A 235 15.88 -62.20 17.35
N LYS A 236 15.60 -62.72 16.15
CA LYS A 236 16.00 -62.10 14.87
C LYS A 236 14.91 -61.13 14.44
N ILE A 237 15.00 -59.89 14.93
CA ILE A 237 13.96 -58.86 14.81
C ILE A 237 14.53 -57.66 14.04
N SER A 238 13.69 -57.00 13.25
CA SER A 238 13.99 -55.72 12.61
C SER A 238 12.79 -54.77 12.77
N TRP A 239 13.04 -53.47 12.75
CA TRP A 239 12.00 -52.45 12.88
C TRP A 239 12.08 -51.42 11.77
N LYS A 240 10.99 -50.63 11.64
CA LYS A 240 10.86 -49.51 10.73
C LYS A 240 9.97 -48.45 11.38
N ILE A 241 10.32 -47.18 11.22
CA ILE A 241 9.44 -46.08 11.63
C ILE A 241 8.27 -46.02 10.65
N SER A 242 7.06 -46.35 11.11
CA SER A 242 5.86 -46.39 10.26
C SER A 242 5.29 -45.00 9.98
N ALA A 243 5.40 -44.10 10.96
CA ALA A 243 4.95 -42.72 10.84
C ALA A 243 5.74 -41.79 11.77
N ILE A 244 5.79 -40.51 11.40
CA ILE A 244 6.33 -39.42 12.21
C ILE A 244 5.18 -38.48 12.55
N THR A 245 5.05 -38.15 13.84
CA THR A 245 4.08 -37.19 14.35
C THR A 245 4.76 -35.86 14.58
N PHE A 246 4.24 -34.81 13.93
CA PHE A 246 4.66 -33.43 14.13
C PHE A 246 3.64 -32.72 15.00
N GLU A 247 4.15 -31.99 15.98
CA GLU A 247 3.39 -31.04 16.76
C GLU A 247 3.73 -29.63 16.26
N VAL A 248 2.70 -28.86 15.95
CA VAL A 248 2.82 -27.50 15.41
C VAL A 248 2.09 -26.56 16.35
N MET A 249 2.77 -25.48 16.74
CA MET A 249 2.18 -24.40 17.52
C MET A 249 1.82 -23.21 16.63
N GLY A 250 0.62 -22.69 16.78
CA GLY A 250 0.11 -21.58 15.98
C GLY A 250 -0.28 -21.93 14.54
N LYS A 251 -0.69 -20.89 13.80
CA LYS A 251 -1.09 -20.95 12.40
C LYS A 251 -0.92 -19.57 11.74
N GLY A 252 -0.17 -19.54 10.65
CA GLY A 252 0.15 -18.35 9.86
C GLY A 252 1.60 -17.91 10.05
N HIS A 253 1.95 -16.73 9.53
CA HIS A 253 3.34 -16.27 9.43
C HIS A 253 3.91 -15.67 10.72
N GLY A 254 3.12 -15.50 11.79
CA GLY A 254 3.60 -15.05 13.10
C GLY A 254 3.89 -13.55 13.25
N LEU A 255 3.75 -12.75 12.19
CA LEU A 255 3.98 -11.30 12.22
C LEU A 255 2.72 -10.53 12.60
N GLY A 256 2.89 -9.44 13.35
CA GLY A 256 1.84 -8.49 13.68
C GLY A 256 0.71 -9.11 14.49
N MET A 257 -0.54 -8.76 14.16
CA MET A 257 -1.67 -9.08 15.02
C MET A 257 -2.05 -10.56 14.98
N CYS A 258 -2.05 -11.21 16.16
CA CYS A 258 -2.63 -12.54 16.33
C CYS A 258 -4.15 -12.44 16.49
N GLN A 259 -4.93 -13.00 15.56
CA GLN A 259 -6.40 -12.89 15.57
C GLN A 259 -7.04 -13.58 16.77
N HIS A 260 -6.62 -14.80 17.11
CA HIS A 260 -7.11 -15.47 18.31
C HIS A 260 -6.66 -14.78 19.61
N GLY A 261 -5.51 -14.11 19.60
CA GLY A 261 -5.06 -13.31 20.72
C GLY A 261 -5.91 -12.05 20.89
N ALA A 262 -6.15 -11.31 19.81
CA ALA A 262 -7.06 -10.16 19.78
C ALA A 262 -8.48 -10.52 20.23
N ARG A 263 -8.99 -11.71 19.83
CA ARG A 263 -10.28 -12.25 20.33
C ARG A 263 -10.32 -12.33 21.85
N THR A 264 -9.30 -12.94 22.46
CA THR A 264 -9.29 -13.14 23.91
C THR A 264 -9.07 -11.82 24.65
N MET A 265 -8.22 -10.92 24.14
CA MET A 265 -8.09 -9.56 24.68
C MET A 265 -9.43 -8.81 24.63
N ALA A 266 -10.14 -8.86 23.51
CA ALA A 266 -11.47 -8.25 23.40
C ALA A 266 -12.48 -8.87 24.38
N LEU A 267 -12.46 -10.20 24.59
CA LEU A 267 -13.30 -10.86 25.61
C LEU A 267 -12.95 -10.45 27.04
N MET A 268 -11.71 -10.05 27.29
CA MET A 268 -11.25 -9.53 28.58
C MET A 268 -11.53 -8.03 28.76
N GLY A 269 -12.13 -7.37 27.76
CA GLY A 269 -12.51 -5.95 27.83
C GLY A 269 -11.42 -4.96 27.43
N PHE A 270 -10.32 -5.42 26.84
CA PHE A 270 -9.31 -4.51 26.30
C PHE A 270 -9.88 -3.69 25.13
N PRO A 271 -9.69 -2.36 25.11
CA PRO A 271 -10.14 -1.51 24.01
C PRO A 271 -9.31 -1.75 22.74
N LEU A 272 -9.88 -1.36 21.59
CA LEU A 272 -9.24 -1.41 20.27
C LEU A 272 -7.77 -0.95 20.25
N ASP A 273 -7.48 0.20 20.84
CA ASP A 273 -6.15 0.81 20.75
C ASP A 273 -5.11 0.02 21.54
N GLU A 274 -5.46 -0.51 22.71
CA GLU A 274 -4.60 -1.41 23.50
C GLU A 274 -4.35 -2.73 22.75
N ILE A 275 -5.37 -3.30 22.11
CA ILE A 275 -5.20 -4.52 21.29
C ILE A 275 -4.19 -4.27 20.17
N LEU A 276 -4.33 -3.17 19.41
CA LEU A 276 -3.45 -2.90 18.28
C LEU A 276 -2.03 -2.51 18.71
N LYS A 277 -1.89 -1.65 19.73
CA LYS A 277 -0.57 -1.24 20.26
C LYS A 277 0.18 -2.38 20.92
N PHE A 278 -0.52 -3.39 21.42
CA PHE A 278 0.10 -4.62 21.92
C PHE A 278 0.83 -5.39 20.82
N TYR A 279 0.24 -5.51 19.63
CA TYR A 279 0.84 -6.27 18.51
C TYR A 279 1.76 -5.44 17.60
N PHE A 280 1.61 -4.12 17.60
CA PHE A 280 2.38 -3.23 16.74
C PHE A 280 3.11 -2.17 17.57
N THR A 281 4.44 -2.24 17.60
CA THR A 281 5.25 -1.39 18.48
C THR A 281 5.35 0.05 17.96
N GLY A 282 5.05 1.03 18.82
CA GLY A 282 5.25 2.46 18.53
C GLY A 282 4.31 3.05 17.48
N VAL A 283 3.17 2.40 17.23
CA VAL A 283 2.19 2.86 16.25
C VAL A 283 1.13 3.76 16.87
N GLU A 284 0.51 4.57 16.02
CA GLU A 284 -0.60 5.45 16.37
C GLU A 284 -1.83 5.11 15.51
N LEU A 285 -3.01 5.26 16.10
CA LEU A 285 -4.25 5.25 15.32
C LEU A 285 -4.44 6.66 14.77
N SER A 286 -4.68 6.77 13.47
CA SER A 286 -4.84 8.05 12.79
C SER A 286 -6.03 7.99 11.84
N GLU A 287 -6.74 9.11 11.71
CA GLU A 287 -7.76 9.26 10.67
C GLU A 287 -7.11 9.38 9.29
N LEU A 288 -7.68 8.67 8.33
CA LEU A 288 -7.27 8.64 6.94
C LEU A 288 -7.54 10.00 6.31
N LYS A 289 -6.47 10.72 5.99
CA LYS A 289 -6.55 11.95 5.21
C LYS A 289 -6.49 11.58 3.73
N ALA A 290 -7.63 11.65 3.04
CA ALA A 290 -7.74 11.38 1.61
C ALA A 290 -8.03 12.66 0.81
N PRO A 291 -7.76 12.69 -0.51
CA PRO A 291 -8.31 13.74 -1.34
C PRO A 291 -9.84 13.65 -1.33
N THR A 292 -10.47 14.62 -0.67
CA THR A 292 -11.91 14.82 -0.65
C THR A 292 -12.30 15.87 -1.69
N VAL A 293 -13.60 16.08 -1.93
CA VAL A 293 -14.08 17.23 -2.72
C VAL A 293 -13.48 18.54 -2.19
N ALA A 294 -13.27 18.64 -0.87
CA ALA A 294 -12.69 19.80 -0.19
C ALA A 294 -11.16 19.91 -0.33
N LYS A 295 -10.43 18.80 -0.58
CA LYS A 295 -8.97 18.78 -0.78
C LYS A 295 -8.57 17.95 -1.99
N PRO A 296 -8.92 18.39 -3.21
CA PRO A 296 -8.77 17.59 -4.43
C PRO A 296 -7.31 17.32 -4.81
N LEU A 297 -6.36 18.06 -4.23
CA LEU A 297 -4.94 17.97 -4.56
C LEU A 297 -4.14 17.10 -3.58
N PHE A 298 -4.76 16.58 -2.52
CA PHE A 298 -4.05 15.80 -1.51
C PHE A 298 -3.43 14.53 -2.13
N GLY A 299 -2.10 14.41 -2.00
CA GLY A 299 -1.35 13.28 -2.56
C GLY A 299 -1.01 13.36 -4.05
N LYS A 300 -1.50 14.40 -4.75
CA LYS A 300 -1.15 14.64 -6.16
C LYS A 300 0.28 15.13 -6.30
N ILE A 301 0.98 14.65 -7.33
CA ILE A 301 2.31 15.10 -7.67
C ILE A 301 2.18 16.06 -8.86
N ILE A 302 2.56 17.33 -8.69
CA ILE A 302 2.44 18.36 -9.72
C ILE A 302 3.84 18.82 -10.08
N ALA A 303 4.22 18.65 -11.34
CA ALA A 303 5.46 19.20 -11.87
C ALA A 303 5.23 20.66 -12.27
N ILE A 304 6.10 21.55 -11.81
CA ILE A 304 6.11 22.96 -12.19
C ILE A 304 7.44 23.23 -12.88
N ASP A 305 7.34 23.85 -14.03
CA ASP A 305 8.48 24.15 -14.88
C ASP A 305 8.55 25.66 -15.11
N PRO A 306 9.38 26.38 -14.33
CA PRO A 306 9.59 27.79 -14.55
C PRO A 306 10.37 27.99 -15.85
N GLY A 307 9.69 28.52 -16.87
CA GLY A 307 10.20 28.80 -18.20
C GLY A 307 11.48 29.60 -18.20
N ARG A 308 12.42 29.22 -19.07
CA ARG A 308 13.73 29.88 -19.27
C ARG A 308 14.54 29.97 -17.98
N GLY A 309 15.70 30.62 -17.98
CA GLY A 309 16.54 30.76 -16.80
C GLY A 309 17.96 31.17 -17.16
N GLY A 310 18.59 31.97 -16.29
CA GLY A 310 19.91 32.53 -16.55
C GLY A 310 19.93 33.63 -17.62
N ASP A 311 18.81 34.34 -17.80
CA ASP A 311 18.49 35.13 -18.99
C ASP A 311 19.29 36.45 -19.12
N ALA A 312 20.56 36.36 -19.52
CA ALA A 312 21.16 37.42 -20.32
C ALA A 312 20.44 37.41 -21.70
N ASN A 313 19.62 38.44 -21.99
CA ASN A 313 18.96 38.72 -23.29
C ASN A 313 17.47 38.33 -23.47
N HIS A 314 16.75 37.89 -22.42
CA HIS A 314 15.28 37.76 -22.48
C HIS A 314 14.64 38.59 -21.37
N CYS A 315 14.70 39.91 -21.59
CA CYS A 315 14.09 40.90 -20.71
C CYS A 315 13.09 41.75 -21.48
N GLY A 316 12.09 42.27 -20.77
CA GLY A 316 11.23 43.31 -21.32
C GLY A 316 11.96 44.64 -21.48
N PRO A 317 11.32 45.65 -22.10
CA PRO A 317 11.90 46.97 -22.33
C PRO A 317 12.36 47.69 -21.05
N MET A 318 11.79 47.36 -19.88
CA MET A 318 12.20 47.89 -18.58
C MET A 318 13.28 47.05 -17.88
N GLY A 319 13.75 45.97 -18.51
CA GLY A 319 14.82 45.12 -18.02
C GLY A 319 14.37 43.96 -17.13
N LEU A 320 13.06 43.69 -17.03
CA LEU A 320 12.54 42.58 -16.24
C LEU A 320 12.84 41.23 -16.92
N SER A 321 13.57 40.34 -16.24
CA SER A 321 13.95 39.03 -16.76
C SER A 321 12.76 38.05 -16.76
N GLU A 322 12.52 37.38 -17.89
CA GLU A 322 11.46 36.36 -18.03
C GLU A 322 11.65 35.21 -17.04
N GLY A 323 12.86 34.65 -16.97
CA GLY A 323 13.21 33.54 -16.08
C GLY A 323 13.09 33.88 -14.60
N TYR A 324 13.31 35.14 -14.22
CA TYR A 324 13.03 35.61 -12.86
C TYR A 324 11.52 35.63 -12.57
N VAL A 325 10.72 36.24 -13.46
CA VAL A 325 9.25 36.31 -13.31
C VAL A 325 8.63 34.92 -13.23
N ASN A 326 9.00 34.02 -14.15
CA ASN A 326 8.50 32.66 -14.19
C ASN A 326 8.85 31.89 -12.91
N LEU A 327 10.06 32.08 -12.36
CA LEU A 327 10.49 31.45 -11.11
C LEU A 327 9.67 31.94 -9.91
N GLU A 328 9.40 33.24 -9.83
CA GLU A 328 8.66 33.82 -8.71
C GLU A 328 7.19 33.41 -8.71
N ILE A 329 6.56 33.35 -9.89
CA ILE A 329 5.20 32.77 -10.03
C ILE A 329 5.22 31.29 -9.63
N ALA A 330 6.21 30.52 -10.12
CA ALA A 330 6.32 29.10 -9.81
C ALA A 330 6.53 28.80 -8.32
N ARG A 331 7.36 29.60 -7.61
CA ARG A 331 7.55 29.50 -6.15
C ARG A 331 6.29 29.82 -5.38
N SER A 332 5.54 30.83 -5.82
CA SER A 332 4.26 31.19 -5.21
C SER A 332 3.25 30.06 -5.39
N LEU A 333 3.17 29.49 -6.60
CA LEU A 333 2.33 28.34 -6.91
C LEU A 333 2.74 27.09 -6.13
N GLU A 334 4.05 26.81 -5.99
CA GLU A 334 4.57 25.71 -5.20
C GLU A 334 4.10 25.79 -3.73
N SER A 335 4.21 26.97 -3.13
CA SER A 335 3.78 27.22 -1.74
C SER A 335 2.28 26.96 -1.57
N LEU A 336 1.48 27.43 -2.52
CA LEU A 336 0.02 27.23 -2.52
C LEU A 336 -0.36 25.76 -2.69
N LEU A 337 0.22 25.07 -3.67
CA LEU A 337 -0.05 23.65 -3.93
C LEU A 337 0.35 22.76 -2.75
N LYS A 338 1.47 23.05 -2.09
CA LYS A 338 1.89 22.34 -0.87
C LYS A 338 0.90 22.53 0.28
N LYS A 339 0.30 23.72 0.44
CA LYS A 339 -0.75 23.97 1.44
C LYS A 339 -2.02 23.14 1.18
N GLU A 340 -2.35 22.92 -0.09
CA GLU A 340 -3.45 22.02 -0.51
C GLU A 340 -3.10 20.53 -0.44
N GLY A 341 -1.90 20.17 0.02
CA GLY A 341 -1.48 18.79 0.24
C GLY A 341 -0.90 18.10 -1.00
N ALA A 342 -0.63 18.85 -2.08
CA ALA A 342 0.09 18.33 -3.23
C ALA A 342 1.59 18.23 -2.95
N ARG A 343 2.24 17.24 -3.57
CA ARG A 343 3.70 17.18 -3.72
C ARG A 343 4.07 17.94 -4.98
N VAL A 344 5.03 18.85 -4.86
CA VAL A 344 5.46 19.67 -5.99
C VAL A 344 6.88 19.29 -6.39
N VAL A 345 7.11 19.19 -7.70
CA VAL A 345 8.42 18.96 -8.30
C VAL A 345 8.76 20.13 -9.20
N MET A 346 9.79 20.89 -8.86
CA MET A 346 10.28 22.02 -9.65
C MET A 346 11.40 21.54 -10.58
N THR A 347 11.38 21.94 -11.86
CA THR A 347 12.49 21.62 -12.78
C THR A 347 13.77 22.40 -12.47
N ARG A 348 13.62 23.60 -11.86
CA ARG A 348 14.68 24.44 -11.29
C ARG A 348 14.15 25.24 -10.11
N ASP A 349 15.01 25.53 -9.14
CA ASP A 349 14.72 26.32 -7.94
C ASP A 349 15.47 27.67 -7.90
N LYS A 350 16.37 27.90 -8.86
CA LYS A 350 17.16 29.13 -9.05
C LYS A 350 16.90 29.73 -10.44
N ASN A 351 17.26 31.00 -10.61
CA ASN A 351 17.25 31.65 -11.92
C ASN A 351 18.50 31.27 -12.72
N GLU A 352 18.60 29.98 -13.06
CA GLU A 352 19.71 29.40 -13.80
C GLU A 352 19.22 28.77 -15.10
N TYR A 353 20.10 28.73 -16.10
CA TYR A 353 19.79 28.06 -17.35
C TYR A 353 19.76 26.55 -17.17
N LYS A 354 18.66 25.93 -17.60
CA LYS A 354 18.54 24.48 -17.76
C LYS A 354 18.04 24.14 -19.16
N SER A 355 18.64 23.12 -19.76
CA SER A 355 18.25 22.66 -21.10
C SER A 355 16.81 22.13 -21.10
N LEU A 356 16.13 22.24 -22.24
CA LEU A 356 14.78 21.69 -22.41
C LEU A 356 14.74 20.18 -22.16
N HIS A 357 15.78 19.45 -22.56
CA HIS A 357 15.89 18.01 -22.35
C HIS A 357 15.98 17.65 -20.86
N GLU A 358 16.80 18.38 -20.09
CA GLU A 358 16.89 18.18 -18.63
C GLU A 358 15.55 18.46 -17.94
N ARG A 359 14.87 19.55 -18.32
CA ARG A 359 13.55 19.91 -17.79
C ARG A 359 12.52 18.82 -18.07
N ALA A 360 12.42 18.33 -19.31
CA ALA A 360 11.54 17.22 -19.68
C ALA A 360 11.86 15.93 -18.92
N ARG A 361 13.15 15.63 -18.74
CA ARG A 361 13.60 14.47 -17.96
C ARG A 361 13.16 14.56 -16.50
N VAL A 362 13.35 15.71 -15.84
CA VAL A 362 12.91 15.90 -14.46
C VAL A 362 11.40 15.70 -14.32
N ILE A 363 10.62 16.23 -15.26
CA ILE A 363 9.16 16.02 -15.27
C ILE A 363 8.83 14.52 -15.39
N ASN A 364 9.40 13.84 -16.39
CA ASN A 364 9.11 12.44 -16.66
C ASN A 364 9.58 11.48 -15.54
N ASP A 365 10.74 11.74 -14.93
CA ASP A 365 11.31 10.91 -13.85
C ASP A 365 10.56 11.11 -12.50
N SER A 366 9.72 12.14 -12.39
CA SER A 366 9.04 12.52 -11.14
C SER A 366 7.77 11.73 -10.81
N ASN A 367 7.23 10.96 -11.76
CA ASN A 367 5.88 10.38 -11.68
C ASN A 367 4.78 11.42 -11.38
N ALA A 368 4.92 12.66 -11.87
CA ALA A 368 3.90 13.68 -11.70
C ALA A 368 2.59 13.31 -12.41
N ASP A 369 1.46 13.70 -11.82
CA ASP A 369 0.12 13.53 -12.39
C ASP A 369 -0.12 14.52 -13.55
N ILE A 370 0.39 15.75 -13.43
CA ILE A 370 0.31 16.82 -14.44
C ILE A 370 1.59 17.67 -14.44
N ALA A 371 1.84 18.40 -15.53
CA ALA A 371 2.89 19.41 -15.62
C ALA A 371 2.34 20.79 -16.00
N VAL A 372 2.85 21.83 -15.33
CA VAL A 372 2.55 23.24 -15.61
C VAL A 372 3.83 23.97 -15.97
N ILE A 373 3.91 24.48 -17.20
CA ILE A 373 5.08 25.16 -17.74
C ILE A 373 4.75 26.67 -17.81
N ILE A 374 5.48 27.50 -17.07
CA ILE A 374 5.16 28.93 -16.91
C ILE A 374 6.10 29.77 -17.79
N HIS A 375 5.55 30.59 -18.67
CA HIS A 375 6.24 31.48 -19.60
C HIS A 375 5.56 32.85 -19.67
N GLN A 376 6.18 33.77 -20.42
CA GLN A 376 5.57 35.04 -20.84
C GLN A 376 5.60 35.16 -22.36
N ASN A 377 4.62 35.88 -22.90
CA ASN A 377 4.63 36.29 -24.31
C ASN A 377 5.74 37.30 -24.57
N CYS A 378 6.28 37.28 -25.78
CA CYS A 378 7.24 38.27 -26.26
C CYS A 378 7.07 38.40 -27.77
N TRP A 379 6.61 39.57 -28.24
CA TRP A 379 6.33 39.86 -29.64
C TRP A 379 7.05 41.13 -30.09
N GLU A 380 7.19 41.30 -31.41
CA GLU A 380 7.76 42.50 -32.02
C GLU A 380 6.87 43.74 -31.80
N ASP A 381 5.54 43.57 -31.77
CA ASP A 381 4.60 44.63 -31.45
C ASP A 381 4.43 44.78 -29.94
N GLU A 382 5.07 45.80 -29.37
CA GLU A 382 5.02 46.14 -27.94
C GLU A 382 3.61 46.57 -27.46
N LYS A 383 2.66 46.83 -28.36
CA LYS A 383 1.26 47.13 -27.98
C LYS A 383 0.42 45.87 -27.79
N SER A 384 0.87 44.74 -28.30
CA SER A 384 0.16 43.48 -28.18
C SER A 384 0.41 42.86 -26.81
N GLY A 385 -0.66 42.37 -26.17
CA GLY A 385 -0.62 41.80 -24.83
C GLY A 385 -1.76 40.80 -24.61
N GLY A 386 -1.68 40.06 -23.50
CA GLY A 386 -2.71 39.11 -23.10
C GLY A 386 -2.18 37.75 -22.64
N THR A 387 -3.12 36.95 -22.16
CA THR A 387 -2.89 35.60 -21.61
C THR A 387 -3.30 34.55 -22.64
N GLU A 388 -2.42 33.57 -22.89
CA GLU A 388 -2.74 32.38 -23.70
C GLU A 388 -2.12 31.12 -23.11
N LEU A 389 -2.75 29.98 -23.38
CA LEU A 389 -2.24 28.68 -22.99
C LEU A 389 -2.11 27.76 -24.19
N PHE A 390 -1.16 26.83 -24.10
CA PHE A 390 -0.90 25.82 -25.11
C PHE A 390 -0.95 24.41 -24.53
N TYR A 391 -1.49 23.48 -25.31
CA TYR A 391 -1.44 22.05 -25.04
C TYR A 391 -1.00 21.28 -26.30
N LEU A 392 -0.56 20.04 -26.12
CA LEU A 392 -0.12 19.18 -27.23
C LEU A 392 -1.34 18.70 -28.03
N PRO A 393 -1.32 18.74 -29.38
CA PRO A 393 -2.38 18.16 -30.20
C PRO A 393 -2.67 16.70 -29.80
N GLY A 394 -3.93 16.38 -29.53
CA GLY A 394 -4.38 15.05 -29.10
C GLY A 394 -4.28 14.77 -27.59
N ASP A 395 -3.73 15.67 -26.77
CA ASP A 395 -3.76 15.56 -25.31
C ASP A 395 -5.06 16.14 -24.74
N GLU A 396 -6.14 15.35 -24.74
CA GLU A 396 -7.45 15.74 -24.19
C GLU A 396 -7.38 16.15 -22.71
N LYS A 397 -6.48 15.53 -21.93
CA LYS A 397 -6.31 15.86 -20.51
C LYS A 397 -5.58 17.19 -20.35
N GLY A 398 -4.53 17.43 -21.14
CA GLY A 398 -3.83 18.71 -21.21
C GLY A 398 -4.73 19.85 -21.72
N ARG A 399 -5.60 19.56 -22.70
CA ARG A 399 -6.64 20.49 -23.16
C ARG A 399 -7.57 20.90 -22.03
N ARG A 400 -8.13 19.93 -21.31
CA ARG A 400 -9.02 20.20 -20.17
C ARG A 400 -8.32 20.97 -19.06
N LEU A 401 -7.07 20.60 -18.72
CA LEU A 401 -6.25 21.31 -17.75
C LEU A 401 -6.06 22.78 -18.15
N SER A 402 -5.70 23.01 -19.41
CA SER A 402 -5.48 24.35 -19.98
C SER A 402 -6.76 25.19 -19.92
N LEU A 403 -7.92 24.62 -20.27
CA LEU A 403 -9.20 25.34 -20.21
C LEU A 403 -9.58 25.76 -18.78
N CYS A 404 -9.36 24.88 -17.79
CA CYS A 404 -9.64 25.19 -16.39
C CYS A 404 -8.75 26.32 -15.88
N ILE A 405 -7.44 26.26 -16.18
CA ILE A 405 -6.48 27.29 -15.76
C ILE A 405 -6.71 28.62 -16.49
N HIS A 406 -6.96 28.59 -17.79
CA HIS A 406 -7.19 29.79 -18.58
C HIS A 406 -8.40 30.58 -18.07
N LYS A 407 -9.51 29.91 -17.76
CA LYS A 407 -10.72 30.57 -17.22
C LYS A 407 -10.41 31.37 -15.96
N GLU A 408 -9.68 30.77 -15.02
CA GLU A 408 -9.33 31.43 -13.75
C GLU A 408 -8.33 32.57 -13.98
N LEU A 409 -7.36 32.41 -14.89
CA LEU A 409 -6.41 33.47 -15.22
C LEU A 409 -7.08 34.70 -15.82
N ILE A 410 -8.02 34.53 -16.77
CA ILE A 410 -8.73 35.67 -17.37
C ILE A 410 -9.61 36.36 -16.33
N SER A 411 -10.32 35.60 -15.50
CA SER A 411 -11.16 36.14 -14.43
C SER A 411 -10.35 36.94 -13.41
N GLU A 412 -9.21 36.39 -12.99
CA GLU A 412 -8.37 36.98 -11.96
C GLU A 412 -7.55 38.16 -12.50
N LEU A 413 -6.79 37.97 -13.59
CA LEU A 413 -5.82 38.97 -14.07
C LEU A 413 -6.45 40.10 -14.88
N LYS A 414 -7.63 39.88 -15.48
CA LYS A 414 -8.34 40.85 -16.33
C LYS A 414 -7.51 41.35 -17.53
N LEU A 415 -6.57 40.53 -18.00
CA LEU A 415 -5.83 40.78 -19.23
C LEU A 415 -6.66 40.38 -20.46
N LYS A 416 -6.18 40.74 -21.64
CA LYS A 416 -6.78 40.34 -22.91
C LYS A 416 -6.77 38.80 -23.03
N ASP A 417 -7.93 38.24 -23.33
CA ASP A 417 -8.10 36.80 -23.61
C ASP A 417 -7.59 36.49 -25.03
N LEU A 418 -6.56 35.65 -25.11
CA LEU A 418 -6.00 35.14 -26.36
C LEU A 418 -6.28 33.65 -26.58
N GLY A 419 -6.99 33.02 -25.63
CA GLY A 419 -7.51 31.67 -25.72
C GLY A 419 -6.52 30.55 -25.38
N VAL A 420 -7.04 29.34 -25.49
CA VAL A 420 -6.30 28.08 -25.36
C VAL A 420 -6.09 27.49 -26.75
N LYS A 421 -4.85 27.17 -27.10
CA LYS A 421 -4.44 26.75 -28.46
C LYS A 421 -3.66 25.44 -28.43
N GLU A 422 -3.62 24.78 -29.58
CA GLU A 422 -2.76 23.63 -29.82
C GLU A 422 -1.39 24.09 -30.32
N ALA A 423 -0.32 23.52 -29.78
CA ALA A 423 1.03 23.76 -30.29
C ALA A 423 1.98 22.58 -30.06
N ASP A 424 2.83 22.30 -31.06
CA ASP A 424 3.87 21.28 -31.00
C ASP A 424 5.18 21.84 -30.40
N LEU A 425 5.11 22.29 -29.16
CA LEU A 425 6.27 22.81 -28.42
C LEU A 425 7.06 21.66 -27.79
N TYR A 426 8.39 21.77 -27.80
CA TYR A 426 9.29 20.69 -27.37
C TYR A 426 8.93 20.10 -25.99
N LEU A 427 8.69 20.94 -24.98
CA LEU A 427 8.35 20.45 -23.64
C LEU A 427 6.99 19.77 -23.58
N LEU A 428 5.99 20.27 -24.32
CA LEU A 428 4.69 19.63 -24.40
C LEU A 428 4.79 18.24 -25.08
N ARG A 429 5.62 18.14 -26.12
CA ARG A 429 5.83 16.89 -26.88
C ARG A 429 6.61 15.83 -26.10
N GLU A 430 7.66 16.24 -25.37
CA GLU A 430 8.55 15.30 -24.65
C GLU A 430 8.02 14.93 -23.26
N THR A 431 7.03 15.66 -22.74
CA THR A 431 6.39 15.35 -21.45
C THR A 431 5.35 14.26 -21.66
N ARG A 432 5.50 13.12 -20.96
CA ARG A 432 4.65 11.92 -21.11
C ARG A 432 3.38 11.94 -20.27
N ILE A 433 3.07 13.07 -19.67
CA ILE A 433 1.94 13.30 -18.76
C ILE A 433 1.14 14.49 -19.25
N PRO A 434 -0.14 14.64 -18.85
CA PRO A 434 -0.93 15.80 -19.22
C PRO A 434 -0.22 17.10 -18.85
N SER A 435 -0.05 17.98 -19.83
CA SER A 435 0.75 19.19 -19.64
C SER A 435 0.12 20.42 -20.28
N THR A 436 0.44 21.58 -19.73
CA THR A 436 0.05 22.87 -20.28
C THR A 436 1.21 23.86 -20.20
N LEU A 437 1.36 24.68 -21.23
CA LEU A 437 2.25 25.83 -21.23
C LEU A 437 1.41 27.10 -21.12
N ILE A 438 1.78 27.96 -20.18
CA ILE A 438 1.04 29.16 -19.81
C ILE A 438 1.88 30.37 -20.14
N ASN A 439 1.38 31.23 -21.02
CA ASN A 439 1.88 32.58 -21.16
C ASN A 439 0.99 33.50 -20.32
N VAL A 440 1.49 33.90 -19.15
CA VAL A 440 0.68 34.63 -18.15
C VAL A 440 0.34 36.04 -18.67
N ALA A 441 1.35 36.78 -19.13
CA ALA A 441 1.23 38.09 -19.75
C ALA A 441 2.33 38.28 -20.81
N CYS A 442 2.42 39.46 -21.41
CA CYS A 442 3.38 39.81 -22.45
C CYS A 442 4.50 40.69 -21.90
N LEU A 443 5.71 40.15 -21.86
CA LEU A 443 6.90 40.81 -21.33
C LEU A 443 7.38 41.95 -22.23
N SER A 444 7.12 41.90 -23.55
CA SER A 444 7.48 42.98 -24.47
C SER A 444 6.52 44.18 -24.42
N ASN A 445 5.37 44.05 -23.75
CA ASN A 445 4.42 45.14 -23.56
C ASN A 445 4.74 45.89 -22.26
N PRO A 446 5.14 47.18 -22.30
CA PRO A 446 5.56 47.91 -21.11
C PRO A 446 4.53 47.96 -19.97
N GLU A 447 3.23 47.99 -20.29
CA GLU A 447 2.17 48.00 -19.27
C GLU A 447 2.05 46.63 -18.58
N GLU A 448 2.13 45.54 -19.34
CA GLU A 448 2.10 44.18 -18.79
C GLU A 448 3.43 43.81 -18.11
N GLU A 449 4.58 44.28 -18.60
CA GLU A 449 5.87 44.16 -17.90
C GLU A 449 5.82 44.87 -16.53
N ARG A 450 5.23 46.07 -16.48
CA ARG A 450 5.01 46.79 -15.21
C ARG A 450 4.18 45.96 -14.24
N LEU A 451 3.08 45.35 -14.71
CA LEU A 451 2.30 44.41 -13.90
C LEU A 451 3.12 43.20 -13.44
N LEU A 452 3.88 42.56 -14.34
CA LEU A 452 4.74 41.42 -14.01
C LEU A 452 5.84 41.77 -12.99
N SER A 453 6.26 43.03 -12.93
CA SER A 453 7.22 43.53 -11.94
C SER A 453 6.62 43.59 -10.52
N GLU A 454 5.30 43.75 -10.42
CA GLU A 454 4.57 43.81 -9.15
C GLU A 454 4.42 42.41 -8.54
N ARG A 455 4.86 42.26 -7.28
CA ARG A 455 4.78 40.98 -6.57
C ARG A 455 3.34 40.48 -6.43
N GLU A 456 2.41 41.37 -6.14
CA GLU A 456 0.99 41.05 -5.95
C GLU A 456 0.37 40.47 -7.23
N PHE A 457 0.73 40.99 -8.41
CA PHE A 457 0.27 40.46 -9.69
C PHE A 457 0.77 39.02 -9.91
N ARG A 458 2.05 38.74 -9.60
CA ARG A 458 2.62 37.39 -9.69
C ARG A 458 1.96 36.41 -8.72
N GLU A 459 1.64 36.84 -7.50
CA GLU A 459 0.92 36.03 -6.51
C GLU A 459 -0.52 35.74 -6.95
N ARG A 460 -1.22 36.71 -7.54
CA ARG A 460 -2.55 36.53 -8.14
C ARG A 460 -2.53 35.57 -9.31
N ALA A 461 -1.53 35.66 -10.19
CA ALA A 461 -1.35 34.70 -11.28
C ALA A 461 -1.16 33.27 -10.75
N ALA A 462 -0.32 33.09 -9.73
CA ALA A 462 -0.13 31.80 -9.09
C ALA A 462 -1.42 31.26 -8.44
N TYR A 463 -2.20 32.13 -7.79
CA TYR A 463 -3.50 31.77 -7.21
C TYR A 463 -4.54 31.35 -8.26
N ALA A 464 -4.57 32.04 -9.40
CA ALA A 464 -5.44 31.68 -10.52
C ALA A 464 -5.07 30.30 -11.09
N ILE A 465 -3.77 30.02 -11.25
CA ILE A 465 -3.28 28.72 -11.70
C ILE A 465 -3.68 27.61 -10.71
N LEU A 466 -3.51 27.84 -9.40
CA LEU A 466 -3.96 26.91 -8.36
C LEU A 466 -5.46 26.60 -8.51
N THR A 467 -6.29 27.62 -8.57
CA THR A 467 -7.75 27.48 -8.66
C THR A 467 -8.16 26.70 -9.91
N GLY A 468 -7.48 26.94 -11.03
CA GLY A 468 -7.68 26.18 -12.26
C GLY A 468 -7.29 24.70 -12.14
N ILE A 469 -6.20 24.39 -11.45
CA ILE A 469 -5.80 23.01 -11.16
C ILE A 469 -6.83 22.32 -10.25
N ILE A 470 -7.32 23.02 -9.21
CA ILE A 470 -8.39 22.53 -8.33
C ILE A 470 -9.64 22.19 -9.16
N ALA A 471 -10.08 23.10 -10.03
CA ALA A 471 -11.24 22.89 -10.90
C ALA A 471 -11.06 21.68 -11.84
N TYR A 472 -9.86 21.48 -12.38
CA TYR A 472 -9.50 20.33 -13.21
C TYR A 472 -9.69 18.99 -12.48
N TYR A 473 -9.27 18.91 -11.21
CA TYR A 473 -9.40 17.69 -10.40
C TYR A 473 -10.80 17.47 -9.84
N GLN A 474 -11.58 18.54 -9.62
CA GLN A 474 -12.99 18.44 -9.21
C GLN A 474 -13.94 18.09 -10.36
N GLY A 475 -13.50 18.18 -11.62
CA GLY A 475 -14.33 17.87 -12.78
C GLY A 475 -15.32 18.98 -13.14
N HIS A 476 -15.07 20.23 -12.71
CA HIS A 476 -15.89 21.38 -13.04
C HIS A 476 -15.68 21.85 -14.49
N PHE A 477 -15.97 21.01 -15.48
CA PHE A 477 -16.16 21.38 -16.88
C PHE A 477 -16.82 20.21 -17.63
N SER A 478 -18.08 20.43 -18.03
CA SER A 478 -18.86 19.65 -19.00
C SER A 478 -19.21 20.56 -20.17
#